data_AF-A0AAE5RYL6-F1
#
_entry.id   AF-A0AAE5RYL6-F1
#
_cell.length_a   1.000
_cell.length_b   1.000
_cell.length_c   1.000
_cell.angle_alpha   90.00
_cell.angle_beta   90.00
_cell.angle_gamma   90.00
#
_symmetry.space_group_name_H-M   'P 1'
#
loop_
_entity.id
_entity.type
_entity.pdbx_description
1 polymer ?
#
loop_
_entity_poly.entity_id
_entity_poly.type
_entity_poly.pdbx_seq_one_letter_code
_entity_poly.pdbx_strand_id
1 'polypeptide(L)'
;MIRYTFADALKDAMKAREPRRLSTIRLVQAAIKDRDIANRGIGKEPVSDEEILQILAKMIKQREESAGIYDKAGRAELAEHEREEIVIIKSFMPEEIPEEKVRSILEGVITETEASGLRDMGKVMAVLKERYPGQIDFGKASGLIKELLK
;
A
#
# COMPACT_ATOMS: atom_id res chain seq x y z
N MET A 1 -10.28 10.02 9.10
CA MET A 1 -9.67 8.68 9.16
C MET A 1 -10.00 7.95 7.88
N ILE A 2 -9.00 7.32 7.26
CA ILE A 2 -9.14 6.55 6.02
C ILE A 2 -10.20 5.45 6.19
N ARG A 3 -10.31 4.85 7.39
CA ARG A 3 -11.29 3.81 7.69
C ARG A 3 -12.75 4.18 7.34
N TYR A 4 -13.17 5.43 7.53
CA TYR A 4 -14.56 5.84 7.29
C TYR A 4 -14.89 5.96 5.80
N THR A 5 -13.90 6.24 4.95
CA THR A 5 -14.13 6.45 3.51
C THR A 5 -14.61 5.17 2.83
N PHE A 6 -14.21 3.99 3.32
CA PHE A 6 -14.68 2.71 2.78
C PHE A 6 -16.16 2.47 3.01
N ALA A 7 -16.72 2.91 4.15
CA ALA A 7 -18.13 2.70 4.45
C ALA A 7 -19.03 3.53 3.51
N ASP A 8 -18.63 4.75 3.20
CA ASP A 8 -19.36 5.61 2.28
C ASP A 8 -19.15 5.18 0.82
N ALA A 9 -17.92 4.85 0.43
CA ALA A 9 -17.63 4.30 -0.89
C ALA A 9 -18.37 2.98 -1.16
N LEU A 10 -18.58 2.14 -0.13
CA LEU A 10 -19.39 0.92 -0.24
C LEU A 10 -20.85 1.25 -0.58
N LYS A 11 -21.44 2.24 0.11
CA LYS A 11 -22.82 2.69 -0.17
C LYS A 11 -22.93 3.27 -1.57
N ASP A 12 -21.94 4.05 -2.00
CA ASP A 12 -21.92 4.66 -3.33
C ASP A 12 -21.81 3.60 -4.42
N ALA A 13 -20.94 2.60 -4.26
CA ALA A 13 -20.83 1.47 -5.19
C ALA A 13 -22.13 0.65 -5.27
N MET A 14 -22.87 0.51 -4.16
CA MET A 14 -24.18 -0.14 -4.16
C MET A 14 -25.22 0.66 -4.95
N LYS A 15 -25.26 1.99 -4.77
CA LYS A 15 -26.19 2.88 -5.50
C LYS A 15 -25.87 2.93 -7.00
N ALA A 16 -24.58 3.03 -7.33
CA ALA A 16 -24.08 3.07 -8.70
C ALA A 16 -24.13 1.71 -9.41
N ARG A 17 -24.45 0.62 -8.69
CA ARG A 17 -24.48 -0.76 -9.20
C ARG A 17 -23.15 -1.16 -9.84
N GLU A 18 -22.05 -0.87 -9.15
CA GLU A 18 -20.69 -1.21 -9.57
C GLU A 18 -20.21 -2.49 -8.85
N PRO A 19 -20.50 -3.69 -9.37
CA PRO A 19 -20.26 -4.94 -8.65
C PRO A 19 -18.79 -5.16 -8.32
N ARG A 20 -17.87 -4.81 -9.23
CA ARG A 20 -16.42 -4.91 -9.03
C ARG A 20 -15.96 -4.00 -7.89
N ARG A 21 -16.29 -2.71 -7.96
CA ARG A 21 -15.97 -1.74 -6.90
C ARG A 21 -16.52 -2.19 -5.56
N LEU A 22 -17.77 -2.67 -5.55
CA LEU A 22 -18.42 -3.20 -4.35
C LEU A 22 -17.67 -4.40 -3.75
N SER A 23 -17.30 -5.40 -4.56
CA SER A 23 -16.55 -6.56 -4.08
C SER A 23 -15.16 -6.20 -3.58
N THR A 24 -14.44 -5.32 -4.29
CA THR A 24 -13.09 -4.89 -3.89
C THR A 24 -13.11 -4.14 -2.57
N ILE A 25 -14.06 -3.21 -2.37
CA ILE A 25 -14.19 -2.48 -1.09
C ILE A 25 -14.50 -3.44 0.06
N ARG A 26 -15.34 -4.46 -0.15
CA ARG A 26 -15.62 -5.48 0.88
C ARG A 26 -14.38 -6.29 1.24
N LEU A 27 -13.56 -6.66 0.26
CA LEU A 27 -12.29 -7.36 0.50
C LEU A 27 -11.32 -6.49 1.30
N VAL A 28 -11.24 -5.19 1.00
CA VAL A 28 -10.43 -4.24 1.78
C VAL A 28 -10.92 -4.17 3.23
N GLN A 29 -12.22 -3.99 3.44
CA GLN A 29 -12.79 -3.95 4.79
C GLN A 29 -12.58 -5.26 5.56
N ALA A 30 -12.65 -6.40 4.90
CA ALA A 30 -12.34 -7.71 5.49
C ALA A 30 -10.88 -7.78 5.94
N ALA A 31 -9.93 -7.38 5.08
CA ALA A 31 -8.51 -7.37 5.42
C ALA A 31 -8.17 -6.46 6.61
N ILE A 32 -8.81 -5.28 6.70
CA ILE A 32 -8.69 -4.38 7.85
C ILE A 32 -9.22 -5.05 9.12
N LYS A 33 -10.41 -5.67 9.04
CA LYS A 33 -11.04 -6.36 10.17
C LYS A 33 -10.21 -7.55 10.65
N ASP A 34 -9.66 -8.33 9.74
CA ASP A 34 -8.78 -9.46 10.08
C ASP A 34 -7.54 -8.98 10.82
N ARG A 35 -6.97 -7.84 10.41
CA ARG A 35 -5.86 -7.23 11.15
C ARG A 35 -6.29 -6.67 12.50
N ASP A 36 -7.46 -6.06 12.63
CA ASP A 36 -7.99 -5.63 13.94
C ASP A 36 -8.12 -6.83 14.90
N ILE A 37 -8.62 -7.96 14.41
CA ILE A 37 -8.73 -9.21 15.18
C ILE A 37 -7.35 -9.69 15.61
N ALA A 38 -6.38 -9.70 14.70
CA ALA A 38 -5.00 -10.09 15.00
C ALA A 38 -4.36 -9.16 16.05
N ASN A 39 -4.53 -7.84 15.93
CA ASN A 39 -4.04 -6.86 16.89
C ASN A 39 -4.66 -7.07 18.27
N ARG A 40 -5.98 -7.28 18.33
CA ARG A 40 -6.68 -7.60 19.59
C ARG A 40 -6.13 -8.85 20.26
N GLY A 41 -5.80 -9.89 19.49
CA GLY A 41 -5.24 -11.15 20.00
C GLY A 41 -3.91 -10.99 20.73
N ILE A 42 -3.18 -9.90 20.49
CA ILE A 42 -1.89 -9.58 21.11
C ILE A 42 -1.92 -8.30 21.95
N GLY A 43 -3.11 -7.79 22.28
CA GLY A 43 -3.28 -6.59 23.11
C GLY A 43 -2.87 -5.28 22.44
N LYS A 44 -2.81 -5.22 21.10
CA LYS A 44 -2.57 -3.98 20.35
C LYS A 44 -3.86 -3.21 20.08
N GLU A 45 -3.70 -1.90 19.91
CA GLU A 45 -4.71 -0.98 19.40
C GLU A 45 -5.30 -1.43 18.04
N PRO A 46 -6.53 -1.00 17.69
CA PRO A 46 -7.06 -1.16 16.35
C PRO A 46 -6.14 -0.59 15.27
N VAL A 47 -6.28 -1.11 14.06
CA VAL A 47 -5.45 -0.72 12.90
C VAL A 47 -5.54 0.78 12.66
N SER A 48 -4.37 1.43 12.70
CA SER A 48 -4.20 2.86 12.41
C SER A 48 -4.33 3.17 10.91
N ASP A 49 -4.47 4.45 10.55
CA ASP A 49 -4.51 4.85 9.14
C ASP A 49 -3.20 4.47 8.38
N GLU A 50 -2.05 4.48 9.06
CA GLU A 50 -0.78 4.01 8.48
C GLU A 50 -0.82 2.50 8.19
N GLU A 51 -1.31 1.70 9.14
CA GLU A 51 -1.45 0.26 8.93
C GLU A 51 -2.49 -0.07 7.85
N ILE A 52 -3.56 0.74 7.71
CA ILE A 52 -4.50 0.61 6.59
C ILE A 52 -3.77 0.81 5.26
N LEU A 53 -2.95 1.86 5.11
CA LEU A 53 -2.19 2.09 3.88
C LEU A 53 -1.22 0.93 3.57
N GLN A 54 -0.61 0.34 4.60
CA GLN A 54 0.22 -0.87 4.43
C GLN A 54 -0.59 -2.08 3.96
N ILE A 55 -1.82 -2.25 4.45
CA ILE A 55 -2.75 -3.30 3.98
C ILE A 55 -3.10 -3.07 2.50
N LEU A 56 -3.45 -1.83 2.11
CA LEU A 56 -3.78 -1.50 0.72
C LEU A 56 -2.59 -1.75 -0.21
N ALA A 57 -1.40 -1.31 0.15
CA ALA A 57 -0.17 -1.53 -0.63
C ALA A 57 0.10 -3.04 -0.80
N LYS A 58 -0.07 -3.84 0.26
CA LYS A 58 0.05 -5.30 0.17
C LYS A 58 -0.98 -5.89 -0.79
N MET A 59 -2.24 -5.43 -0.70
CA MET A 59 -3.32 -5.91 -1.57
C MET A 59 -3.09 -5.57 -3.04
N ILE A 60 -2.52 -4.41 -3.36
CA ILE A 60 -2.11 -4.04 -4.72
C ILE A 60 -1.02 -4.99 -5.22
N LYS A 61 0.04 -5.18 -4.44
CA LYS A 61 1.16 -6.05 -4.82
C LYS A 61 0.71 -7.48 -5.14
N GLN A 62 -0.19 -8.04 -4.33
CA GLN A 62 -0.75 -9.37 -4.57
C GLN A 62 -1.50 -9.46 -5.90
N ARG A 63 -2.21 -8.40 -6.29
CA ARG A 63 -2.95 -8.34 -7.56
C ARG A 63 -2.02 -8.12 -8.74
N GLU A 64 -0.96 -7.32 -8.59
CA GLU A 64 0.07 -7.15 -9.62
C GLU A 64 0.77 -8.50 -9.91
N GLU A 65 1.08 -9.26 -8.85
CA GLU A 65 1.63 -10.61 -8.96
C GLU A 65 0.65 -11.56 -9.67
N SER A 66 -0.63 -11.57 -9.27
CA SER A 66 -1.68 -12.37 -9.93
C SER A 66 -1.87 -11.99 -11.40
N ALA A 67 -1.93 -10.70 -11.72
CA ALA A 67 -2.08 -10.19 -13.08
C ALA A 67 -0.94 -10.70 -13.97
N GLY A 68 0.30 -10.61 -13.50
CA GLY A 68 1.47 -11.11 -14.21
C GLY A 68 1.46 -12.63 -14.41
N ILE A 69 0.92 -13.41 -13.45
CA ILE A 69 0.71 -14.85 -13.60
C ILE A 69 -0.35 -15.14 -14.67
N TYR A 70 -1.47 -14.44 -14.64
CA TYR A 70 -2.55 -14.62 -15.62
C TYR A 70 -2.13 -14.23 -17.04
N ASP A 71 -1.39 -13.14 -17.21
CA ASP A 71 -0.83 -12.75 -18.51
C ASP A 71 0.06 -13.86 -19.08
N LYS A 72 0.99 -14.38 -18.27
CA LYS A 72 1.89 -15.47 -18.66
C LYS A 72 1.13 -16.76 -19.01
N ALA A 73 -0.04 -16.98 -18.40
CA ALA A 73 -0.91 -18.11 -18.66
C ALA A 73 -1.90 -17.88 -19.82
N GLY A 74 -1.83 -16.72 -20.52
CA GLY A 74 -2.75 -16.38 -21.61
C GLY A 74 -4.19 -16.08 -21.15
N ARG A 75 -4.39 -15.75 -19.87
CA ARG A 75 -5.69 -15.48 -19.24
C ARG A 75 -5.93 -13.97 -19.11
N ALA A 76 -5.94 -13.26 -20.22
CA ALA A 76 -6.01 -11.79 -20.26
C ALA A 76 -7.21 -11.20 -19.49
N GLU A 77 -8.38 -11.84 -19.54
CA GLU A 77 -9.58 -11.40 -18.80
C GLU A 77 -9.36 -11.41 -17.28
N LEU A 78 -8.68 -12.44 -16.75
CA LEU A 78 -8.37 -12.52 -15.32
C LEU A 78 -7.31 -11.49 -14.93
N ALA A 79 -6.31 -11.26 -15.78
CA ALA A 79 -5.33 -10.21 -15.55
C ALA A 79 -5.97 -8.83 -15.51
N GLU A 80 -6.94 -8.57 -16.39
CA GLU A 80 -7.65 -7.30 -16.43
C GLU A 80 -8.51 -7.08 -15.18
N HIS A 81 -9.17 -8.12 -14.68
CA HIS A 81 -9.88 -8.05 -13.40
C HIS A 81 -8.95 -7.63 -12.25
N GLU A 82 -7.75 -8.19 -12.17
CA GLU A 82 -6.77 -7.79 -11.14
C GLU A 82 -6.36 -6.31 -11.29
N ARG A 83 -6.17 -5.83 -12.52
CA ARG A 83 -5.84 -4.42 -12.80
C ARG A 83 -6.98 -3.47 -12.45
N GLU A 84 -8.23 -3.82 -12.75
CA GLU A 84 -9.41 -3.06 -12.32
C GLU A 84 -9.45 -2.92 -10.79
N GLU A 85 -9.20 -4.02 -10.08
CA GLU A 85 -9.16 -4.00 -8.61
C GLU A 85 -8.01 -3.14 -8.07
N ILE A 86 -6.84 -3.16 -8.72
CA ILE A 86 -5.72 -2.27 -8.36
C ILE A 86 -6.15 -0.80 -8.48
N VAL A 87 -6.80 -0.40 -9.58
CA VAL A 87 -7.27 0.98 -9.78
C VAL A 87 -8.24 1.38 -8.67
N ILE A 88 -9.18 0.49 -8.31
CA ILE A 88 -10.12 0.75 -7.22
C ILE A 88 -9.39 0.94 -5.89
N ILE A 89 -8.41 0.08 -5.56
CA ILE A 89 -7.66 0.19 -4.30
C ILE A 89 -6.81 1.47 -4.27
N LYS A 90 -6.13 1.80 -5.36
CA LYS A 90 -5.34 3.03 -5.49
C LYS A 90 -6.18 4.29 -5.29
N SER A 91 -7.49 4.26 -5.60
CA SER A 91 -8.39 5.40 -5.33
C SER A 91 -8.57 5.74 -3.84
N PHE A 92 -8.16 4.84 -2.93
CA PHE A 92 -8.16 5.07 -1.48
C PHE A 92 -6.77 5.41 -0.92
N MET A 93 -5.76 5.49 -1.78
CA MET A 93 -4.39 5.81 -1.38
C MET A 93 -4.06 7.27 -1.72
N PRO A 94 -3.10 7.88 -0.99
CA PRO A 94 -2.46 9.10 -1.44
C PRO A 94 -1.85 8.94 -2.82
N GLU A 95 -1.66 10.06 -3.51
CA GLU A 95 -0.97 10.08 -4.80
C GLU A 95 0.46 9.52 -4.63
N GLU A 96 0.82 8.53 -5.45
CA GLU A 96 2.16 7.94 -5.41
C GLU A 96 3.20 8.94 -5.89
N ILE A 97 4.33 9.00 -5.21
CA ILE A 97 5.46 9.80 -5.64
C ILE A 97 6.16 9.07 -6.80
N PRO A 98 6.38 9.74 -7.95
CA PRO A 98 7.10 9.16 -9.08
C PRO A 98 8.48 8.64 -8.68
N GLU A 99 8.88 7.51 -9.25
CA GLU A 99 10.15 6.83 -8.94
C GLU A 99 11.37 7.76 -9.05
N GLU A 100 11.39 8.64 -10.05
CA GLU A 100 12.41 9.66 -10.26
C GLU A 100 12.57 10.62 -9.06
N LYS A 101 11.46 10.94 -8.38
CA LYS A 101 11.46 11.77 -7.18
C LYS A 101 11.76 10.97 -5.93
N VAL A 102 11.37 9.68 -5.88
CA VAL A 102 11.62 8.81 -4.73
C VAL A 102 13.12 8.77 -4.42
N ARG A 103 13.98 8.58 -5.43
CA ARG A 103 15.43 8.55 -5.22
C ARG A 103 15.96 9.81 -4.55
N SER A 104 15.57 10.98 -5.05
CA SER A 104 15.97 12.28 -4.48
C SER A 104 15.48 12.47 -3.04
N ILE A 105 14.25 12.03 -2.74
CA ILE A 105 13.73 12.03 -1.36
C ILE A 105 14.57 11.14 -0.45
N LEU A 106 14.93 9.94 -0.90
CA LEU A 106 15.75 9.02 -0.11
C LEU A 106 17.14 9.60 0.19
N GLU A 107 17.80 10.17 -0.81
CA GLU A 107 19.10 10.84 -0.65
C GLU A 107 19.02 12.02 0.35
N GLY A 108 17.94 12.81 0.26
CA GLY A 108 17.67 13.89 1.21
C GLY A 108 17.47 13.38 2.64
N VAL A 109 16.66 12.34 2.83
CA VAL A 109 16.43 11.74 4.16
C VAL A 109 17.70 11.09 4.70
N ILE A 110 18.51 10.43 3.87
CA ILE A 110 19.81 9.85 4.28
C ILE A 110 20.73 10.95 4.80
N THR A 111 20.81 12.08 4.08
CA THR A 111 21.62 13.23 4.47
C THR A 111 21.13 13.84 5.79
N GLU A 112 19.83 14.08 5.92
CA GLU A 112 19.21 14.63 7.14
C GLU A 112 19.41 13.72 8.34
N THR A 113 19.29 12.41 8.14
CA THR A 113 19.45 11.42 9.21
C THR A 113 20.91 11.09 9.50
N GLU A 114 21.87 11.69 8.78
CA GLU A 114 23.30 11.39 8.87
C GLU A 114 23.58 9.88 8.76
N ALA A 115 22.75 9.16 8.00
CA ALA A 115 22.85 7.72 7.82
C ALA A 115 24.10 7.39 6.99
N SER A 116 24.98 6.56 7.54
CA SER A 116 26.31 6.30 6.99
C SER A 116 26.54 4.83 6.62
N GLY A 117 25.54 3.98 6.84
CA GLY A 117 25.61 2.58 6.45
C GLY A 117 24.33 1.82 6.75
N LEU A 118 24.33 0.52 6.42
CA LEU A 118 23.14 -0.34 6.53
C LEU A 118 22.54 -0.43 7.93
N ARG A 119 23.34 -0.20 8.98
CA ARG A 119 22.85 -0.12 10.38
C ARG A 119 21.85 1.03 10.60
N ASP A 120 21.96 2.09 9.81
CA ASP A 120 21.13 3.30 9.92
C ASP A 120 19.86 3.22 9.05
N MET A 121 19.70 2.14 8.27
CA MET A 121 18.55 1.94 7.38
C MET A 121 17.21 2.03 8.13
N GLY A 122 17.15 1.54 9.38
CA GLY A 122 15.97 1.63 10.22
C GLY A 122 15.56 3.08 10.52
N LYS A 123 16.54 3.97 10.69
CA LYS A 123 16.33 5.41 10.95
C LYS A 123 15.75 6.10 9.71
N VAL A 124 16.35 5.85 8.54
CA VAL A 124 15.86 6.37 7.25
C VAL A 124 14.43 5.89 6.99
N MET A 125 14.15 4.61 7.23
CA MET A 125 12.83 4.02 7.03
C MET A 125 11.77 4.60 7.97
N ALA A 126 12.13 4.93 9.21
CA ALA A 126 11.21 5.55 10.16
C ALA A 126 10.75 6.94 9.67
N VAL A 127 11.69 7.78 9.21
CA VAL A 127 11.38 9.11 8.68
C VAL A 127 10.50 9.03 7.43
N LEU A 128 10.75 8.06 6.54
CA LEU A 128 9.93 7.88 5.35
C LEU A 128 8.51 7.47 5.67
N LYS A 129 8.31 6.56 6.63
CA LYS A 129 6.98 6.13 7.08
C LYS A 129 6.18 7.27 7.69
N GLU A 130 6.85 8.14 8.44
CA GLU A 130 6.22 9.31 9.03
C GLU A 130 5.80 10.35 7.99
N ARG A 131 6.68 10.67 7.03
CA ARG A 131 6.46 11.78 6.07
C ARG A 131 5.69 11.40 4.83
N TYR A 132 5.84 10.16 4.37
CA TYR A 132 5.29 9.69 3.09
C TYR A 132 4.45 8.42 3.24
N PRO A 133 3.54 8.34 4.23
CA PRO A 133 2.73 7.14 4.44
C PRO A 133 1.89 6.85 3.19
N GLY A 134 2.06 5.66 2.62
CA GLY A 134 1.31 5.22 1.44
C GLY A 134 1.62 5.94 0.12
N GLN A 135 2.52 6.93 0.13
CA GLN A 135 2.97 7.66 -1.08
C GLN A 135 4.22 7.03 -1.72
N ILE A 136 4.98 6.25 -0.95
CA ILE A 136 6.18 5.55 -1.40
C ILE A 136 5.98 4.05 -1.14
N ASP A 137 6.29 3.23 -2.13
CA ASP A 137 6.41 1.78 -1.93
C ASP A 137 7.64 1.51 -1.05
N PHE A 138 7.40 1.29 0.24
CA PHE A 138 8.48 1.03 1.19
C PHE A 138 9.23 -0.28 0.92
N GLY A 139 8.62 -1.24 0.21
CA GLY A 139 9.30 -2.43 -0.27
C GLY A 139 10.37 -2.07 -1.29
N LYS A 140 10.02 -1.27 -2.30
CA LYS A 140 11.00 -0.76 -3.30
C LYS A 140 12.02 0.19 -2.67
N ALA A 141 11.57 1.12 -1.83
CA ALA A 141 12.44 2.06 -1.13
C ALA A 141 13.49 1.34 -0.28
N SER A 142 13.15 0.22 0.35
CA SER A 142 14.10 -0.57 1.15
C SER A 142 15.29 -1.08 0.32
N GLY A 143 15.05 -1.48 -0.94
CA GLY A 143 16.10 -1.88 -1.88
C GLY A 143 16.99 -0.71 -2.25
N LEU A 144 16.38 0.43 -2.61
CA LEU A 144 17.11 1.63 -3.03
C LEU A 144 17.93 2.25 -1.88
N ILE A 145 17.39 2.30 -0.66
CA ILE A 145 18.14 2.74 0.54
C ILE A 145 19.36 1.85 0.76
N LYS A 146 19.21 0.53 0.60
CA LYS A 146 20.32 -0.41 0.74
C LYS A 146 21.41 -0.19 -0.31
N GLU A 147 21.04 0.25 -1.51
CA GLU A 147 22.00 0.61 -2.56
C GLU A 147 22.69 1.94 -2.26
N LEU A 148 21.96 2.93 -1.73
CA LEU A 148 22.50 4.26 -1.40
C LEU A 148 23.38 4.28 -0.14
N LEU A 149 23.20 3.32 0.79
CA LEU A 149 23.95 3.19 2.05
C LEU A 149 25.05 2.12 2.02
N LYS A 150 25.39 1.60 0.84
CA LYS A 150 26.52 0.69 0.62
C LYS A 150 27.75 1.46 0.21
#